data_AF-A0A535CMB9-F1
#
_entry.id   AF-A0A535CMB9-F1
#
_cell.length_a   1.000
_cell.length_b   1.000
_cell.length_c   1.000
_cell.angle_alpha   90.00
_cell.angle_beta   90.00
_cell.angle_gamma   90.00
#
_symmetry.space_group_name_H-M   'P 1'
#
loop_
_entity.id
_entity.type
_entity.pdbx_description
1 polymer ?
#
loop_
_entity_poly.entity_id
_entity_poly.type
_entity_poly.pdbx_seq_one_letter_code
_entity_poly.pdbx_strand_id
1 'polypeptide(L)' 'KLRVIHTPGHTPGSLSYYSEGMLFSGDTLFQGSIGRTDLPGGDYQQEMNSIVDKLLQLPDDTVVLP' A
#
# COMPACT_ATOMS: atom_id res chain seq x y z
N LYS A 1 11.81 -3.67 14.09
CA LYS A 1 11.50 -4.96 13.42
C LYS A 1 10.68 -4.63 12.19
N LEU A 2 11.12 -5.04 10.99
CA LEU A 2 10.41 -4.74 9.75
C LEU A 2 9.24 -5.72 9.55
N ARG A 3 8.04 -5.20 9.34
CA ARG A 3 6.86 -5.98 8.93
C ARG A 3 6.66 -5.80 7.43
N VAL A 4 6.62 -6.92 6.71
CA VAL A 4 6.27 -6.94 5.28
C VAL A 4 4.76 -7.13 5.15
N ILE A 5 4.12 -6.33 4.30
CA ILE A 5 2.68 -6.35 4.04
C ILE A 5 2.51 -6.51 2.53
N HIS A 6 1.88 -7.58 2.07
CA HIS A 6 1.57 -7.75 0.65
C HIS A 6 0.40 -6.86 0.28
N THR A 7 0.58 -5.96 -0.68
CA THR A 7 -0.37 -4.92 -1.08
C THR A 7 -0.57 -4.90 -2.59
N PRO A 8 -1.04 -6.01 -3.19
CA PRO A 8 -1.22 -6.08 -4.63
C PRO A 8 -2.33 -5.15 -5.11
N GLY A 9 -2.27 -4.78 -6.38
CA GLY A 9 -3.24 -3.90 -7.04
C GLY A 9 -2.59 -3.05 -8.13
N HIS A 10 -1.61 -2.22 -7.78
CA HIS A 10 -0.75 -1.54 -8.75
C HIS A 10 0.05 -2.56 -9.57
N THR A 11 0.63 -3.54 -8.88
CA THR A 11 1.17 -4.77 -9.46
C THR A 11 0.76 -5.98 -8.61
N PRO A 12 0.79 -7.21 -9.16
CA PRO A 12 0.52 -8.42 -8.36
C PRO A 12 1.54 -8.66 -7.23
N GLY A 13 2.74 -8.11 -7.37
CA GLY A 13 3.87 -8.30 -6.46
C GLY A 13 4.11 -7.14 -5.50
N SER A 14 3.28 -6.10 -5.51
CA SER A 14 3.46 -4.92 -4.67
C SER A 14 3.51 -5.29 -3.17
N LEU A 15 4.51 -4.76 -2.47
CA LEU A 15 4.71 -4.92 -1.04
C LEU A 15 4.82 -3.54 -0.41
N SER A 16 4.25 -3.38 0.78
CA SER A 16 4.56 -2.27 1.67
C SER A 16 5.35 -2.76 2.89
N TYR A 17 6.16 -1.87 3.45
CA TYR A 17 7.02 -2.19 4.59
C TYR A 17 6.72 -1.25 5.74
N TYR A 18 6.39 -1.83 6.90
CA TYR A 18 6.07 -1.06 8.10
C TYR A 18 7.12 -1.29 9.19
N SER A 19 7.65 -0.21 9.75
CA SER A 19 8.54 -0.24 10.91
C SER A 19 8.45 1.08 11.67
N GLU A 20 8.32 1.00 13.00
CA GLU A 20 8.45 2.16 13.89
C GLU A 20 7.54 3.35 13.51
N GLY A 21 6.28 3.08 13.17
CA GLY A 21 5.32 4.12 12.79
C GLY A 21 5.49 4.66 11.37
N MET A 22 6.45 4.14 10.59
CA MET A 22 6.66 4.52 9.20
C MET A 22 6.20 3.39 8.27
N LEU A 23 5.46 3.76 7.24
CA LEU A 23 5.03 2.88 6.16
C LEU A 23 5.70 3.30 4.85
N PHE A 24 6.54 2.43 4.30
CA PHE A 24 7.00 2.54 2.92
C PHE A 24 5.94 1.87 2.03
N SER A 25 5.09 2.66 1.38
CA SER A 25 3.93 2.16 0.63
C SER A 25 4.27 1.75 -0.81
N GLY A 26 5.38 2.25 -1.37
CA GLY A 26 5.67 2.13 -2.79
C GLY A 26 4.55 2.78 -3.61
N ASP A 27 4.33 2.26 -4.82
CA ASP A 27 3.29 2.77 -5.72
C ASP A 27 1.86 2.33 -5.32
N THR A 28 1.59 2.08 -4.03
CA THR A 28 0.25 1.71 -3.54
C THR A 28 -0.53 2.95 -3.07
N LEU A 29 -0.05 3.61 -2.01
CA LEU A 29 -0.74 4.75 -1.38
C LEU A 29 0.13 6.00 -1.46
N PHE A 30 -0.44 7.09 -1.97
CA PHE A 30 0.19 8.41 -2.06
C PHE A 30 -0.62 9.46 -1.29
N GLN A 31 -0.04 10.65 -1.13
CA GLN A 31 -0.78 11.77 -0.56
C GLN A 31 -1.91 12.21 -1.50
N GLY A 32 -3.15 11.89 -1.13
CA GLY A 32 -4.35 12.28 -1.88
C GLY A 32 -4.62 11.45 -3.15
N SER A 33 -3.89 10.37 -3.37
CA SER A 33 -4.07 9.48 -4.52
C SER A 33 -3.56 8.06 -4.26
N ILE A 34 -3.68 7.19 -5.27
CA ILE A 34 -3.23 5.79 -5.25
C ILE A 34 -2.45 5.49 -6.52
N GLY A 35 -1.76 4.34 -6.55
CA GLY A 35 -1.12 3.82 -7.75
C GLY A 35 -2.08 3.62 -8.92
N ARG A 36 -1.57 3.76 -10.14
CA ARG A 36 -2.35 3.39 -11.34
C ARG A 36 -2.56 1.88 -11.41
N THR A 37 -3.69 1.43 -11.91
CA THR A 37 -4.06 0.00 -11.93
C THR A 37 -4.46 -0.50 -13.32
N ASP A 38 -4.09 0.26 -14.36
CA ASP A 38 -4.46 0.01 -15.77
C ASP A 38 -3.36 -0.67 -16.59
N LEU A 39 -2.20 -0.94 -15.98
CA LEU A 39 -1.11 -1.68 -16.59
C LEU A 39 -1.34 -3.20 -16.46
N PRO A 40 -0.63 -4.05 -17.25
CA PRO A 40 -0.77 -5.50 -17.16
C PRO A 40 -0.55 -6.04 -15.74
N GLY A 41 -1.55 -6.77 -15.24
CA GLY A 41 -1.56 -7.30 -13.87
C GLY A 41 -2.06 -6.31 -12.81
N GLY A 42 -2.39 -5.08 -13.19
CA GLY A 42 -3.05 -4.11 -12.32
C GLY A 42 -4.53 -4.44 -12.10
N ASP A 43 -5.02 -4.20 -10.89
CA ASP A 43 -6.41 -4.42 -10.49
C ASP A 43 -6.84 -3.36 -9.44
N TYR A 44 -7.80 -2.51 -9.83
CA TYR A 44 -8.30 -1.43 -8.98
C TYR A 44 -8.98 -1.93 -7.70
N GLN A 45 -9.79 -2.99 -7.79
CA GLN A 45 -10.48 -3.50 -6.61
C GLN A 45 -9.47 -4.11 -5.64
N GLN A 46 -8.45 -4.79 -6.16
CA GLN A 46 -7.38 -5.36 -5.35
C GLN A 46 -6.54 -4.28 -4.66
N GLU A 47 -6.24 -3.18 -5.37
CA GLU A 47 -5.54 -2.01 -4.83
C GLU A 47 -6.30 -1.41 -3.65
N MET A 48 -7.61 -1.17 -3.83
CA MET A 48 -8.47 -0.62 -2.79
C MET A 48 -8.57 -1.55 -1.58
N ASN A 49 -8.69 -2.85 -1.78
CA ASN A 49 -8.70 -3.83 -0.68
C ASN A 49 -7.36 -3.83 0.07
N SER A 50 -6.24 -3.74 -0.64
CA SER A 50 -4.91 -3.64 -0.02
C SER A 50 -4.77 -2.39 0.84
N ILE A 51 -5.30 -1.26 0.39
CA ILE A 51 -5.26 -0.01 1.16
C ILE A 51 -6.18 -0.09 2.38
N VAL A 52 -7.46 -0.41 2.19
CA VAL A 52 -8.49 -0.35 3.25
C VAL A 52 -8.29 -1.44 4.31
N ASP A 53 -8.03 -2.67 3.88
CA ASP A 53 -8.00 -3.83 4.77
C ASP A 53 -6.63 -4.04 5.43
N LYS A 54 -5.58 -3.34 4.96
CA LYS A 54 -4.21 -3.54 5.47
C LYS A 54 -3.54 -2.24 5.90
N LEU A 55 -3.50 -1.23 5.02
CA LEU A 55 -2.75 0.00 5.30
C LEU A 55 -3.51 0.92 6.25
N LEU A 56 -4.82 1.10 6.04
CA LEU A 56 -5.67 1.90 6.94
C LEU A 56 -5.99 1.21 8.27
N GLN A 57 -5.51 -0.02 8.48
CA GLN A 57 -5.55 -0.71 9.78
C GLN A 57 -4.33 -0.40 10.65
N LEU A 58 -3.33 0.33 10.11
CA LEU A 58 -2.20 0.82 10.89
C LEU A 58 -2.64 2.00 11.76
N PRO A 59 -1.89 2.35 12.82
CA PRO A 59 -2.21 3.50 13.67
C PRO A 59 -2.38 4.80 12.86
N ASP A 60 -3.32 5.66 13.28
CA ASP A 60 -3.64 6.92 12.58
C ASP A 60 -2.46 7.89 12.45
N ASP A 61 -1.48 7.81 13.34
CA ASP A 61 -0.26 8.61 13.33
C ASP A 61 0.87 8.00 12.46
N THR A 62 0.57 6.95 11.69
CA THR A 62 1.52 6.34 10.76
C THR A 62 1.96 7.34 9.68
N VAL A 63 3.26 7.53 9.55
CA VAL A 63 3.86 8.35 8.49
C VAL A 63 3.98 7.50 7.22
N VAL A 64 3.31 7.91 6.15
CA VAL A 64 3.37 7.24 4.84
C VAL A 64 4.47 7.86 3.98
N LEU A 65 5.35 6.99 3.48
CA LEU A 65 6.47 7.30 2.60
C LEU A 65 6.26 6.51 1.29
N PRO A 66 5.63 7.10 0.26
CA PRO A 66 5.43 6.44 -1.03
C PRO A 66 6.76 6.18 -1.75
#